data_AF-A0A0F9BR68-F1
#
_entry.id   AF-A0A0F9BR68-F1
#
_cell.length_a   1.000
_cell.length_b   1.000
_cell.length_c   1.000
_cell.angle_alpha   90.00
_cell.angle_beta   90.00
_cell.angle_gamma   90.00
#
_symmetry.space_group_name_H-M   'P 1'
#
loop_
_entity.id
_entity.type
_entity.pdbx_description
1 polymer ?
#
loop_
_entity_poly.entity_id
_entity_poly.type
_entity_poly.pdbx_seq_one_letter_code
_entity_poly.pdbx_strand_id
1 'polypeptide(L)'
;MPNPNSKYKIKFNVLLDEAHDKMLIELSQRADLSKSHLCRTLIKAASGMRIDQQPACADGTACRCPHAHVYAPSLPQPTAPEPDADAPG
;
A
#
# COMPACT_ATOMS: atom_id res chain seq x y z
N MET A 1 -26.39 -23.37 -19.47
CA MET A 1 -25.97 -22.60 -18.27
C MET A 1 -24.45 -22.66 -18.17
N PRO A 2 -23.73 -21.53 -18.09
CA PRO A 2 -22.28 -21.57 -17.88
C PRO A 2 -21.95 -22.22 -16.53
N ASN A 3 -20.86 -23.00 -16.49
CA ASN A 3 -20.45 -23.76 -15.31
C ASN A 3 -20.17 -22.80 -14.12
N PRO A 4 -20.83 -22.97 -12.95
CA PRO A 4 -20.62 -22.10 -11.79
C PRO A 4 -19.18 -22.16 -11.23
N ASN A 5 -18.38 -23.15 -11.64
CA ASN A 5 -16.97 -23.27 -11.30
C ASN A 5 -16.01 -22.72 -12.38
N SER A 6 -16.52 -22.13 -13.47
CA SER A 6 -15.66 -21.43 -14.42
C SER A 6 -15.18 -20.14 -13.75
N LYS A 7 -13.98 -20.19 -13.15
CA LYS A 7 -13.28 -18.99 -12.66
C LYS A 7 -13.02 -18.08 -13.85
N TYR A 8 -13.86 -17.07 -14.05
CA TYR A 8 -13.62 -16.05 -15.05
C TYR A 8 -12.30 -15.35 -14.72
N LYS A 9 -11.30 -15.53 -15.60
CA LYS A 9 -10.05 -14.77 -15.52
C LYS A 9 -10.24 -13.47 -16.25
N ILE A 10 -10.49 -12.40 -15.51
CA ILE A 10 -10.54 -11.04 -16.06
C ILE A 10 -9.09 -10.56 -16.23
N LYS A 11 -8.76 -10.14 -17.46
CA LYS A 11 -7.48 -9.46 -17.75
C LYS A 11 -7.74 -7.96 -17.79
N PHE A 12 -6.85 -7.18 -17.20
CA PHE A 12 -6.90 -5.72 -17.25
C PHE A 12 -5.49 -5.17 -17.43
N ASN A 13 -5.38 -4.00 -18.05
CA ASN A 13 -4.13 -3.28 -18.19
C ASN A 13 -4.03 -2.25 -17.07
N VAL A 14 -2.85 -2.14 -16.46
CA VAL A 14 -2.54 -1.10 -15.48
C VAL A 14 -1.58 -0.13 -16.15
N LEU A 15 -1.94 1.14 -16.16
CA LEU A 15 -1.06 2.20 -16.62
C LEU A 15 -0.23 2.66 -15.42
N LEU A 16 1.08 2.48 -15.51
CA LEU A 16 2.05 2.93 -14.52
C LEU A 16 3.01 3.89 -15.21
N ASP A 17 3.47 4.90 -14.49
CA ASP A 17 4.64 5.65 -14.92
C ASP A 17 5.91 4.80 -14.74
N GLU A 18 7.02 5.29 -15.29
CA GLU A 18 8.29 4.58 -15.29
C GLU A 18 8.84 4.36 -13.86
N ALA A 19 8.64 5.33 -12.96
CA ALA A 19 9.11 5.25 -11.58
C ALA A 19 8.38 4.15 -10.80
N HIS A 20 7.05 4.09 -10.93
CA HIS A 20 6.23 3.06 -10.29
C HIS A 20 6.45 1.68 -10.90
N ASP A 21 6.68 1.57 -12.22
CA ASP A 21 6.98 0.28 -12.83
C ASP A 21 8.33 -0.28 -12.34
N LYS A 22 9.35 0.57 -12.20
CA LYS A 22 10.65 0.20 -11.63
C LYS A 22 10.51 -0.27 -10.18
N MET A 23 9.77 0.48 -9.37
CA MET A 23 9.49 0.10 -7.98
C MET A 23 8.77 -1.25 -7.89
N LEU A 24 7.79 -1.49 -8.77
CA LEU A 24 7.06 -2.76 -8.82
C LEU A 24 7.99 -3.92 -9.19
N ILE A 25 8.93 -3.73 -10.12
CA ILE A 25 9.94 -4.74 -10.48
C ILE A 25 10.81 -5.06 -9.27
N GLU A 26 11.36 -4.05 -8.59
CA GLU A 26 12.21 -4.24 -7.41
C GLU A 26 11.49 -5.00 -6.29
N LEU A 27 10.22 -4.64 -6.01
CA LEU A 27 9.41 -5.34 -5.02
C LEU A 27 9.11 -6.79 -5.42
N SER A 28 8.86 -7.03 -6.71
CA SER A 28 8.59 -8.38 -7.23
C SER A 28 9.81 -9.30 -7.06
N GLN A 29 11.01 -8.76 -7.27
CA GLN A 29 12.26 -9.48 -7.08
C GLN A 29 12.53 -9.76 -5.59
N ARG A 30 12.32 -8.77 -4.71
CA ARG A 30 12.53 -8.94 -3.26
C ARG A 30 11.57 -9.97 -2.63
N ALA A 31 10.34 -10.03 -3.12
CA ALA A 31 9.32 -10.94 -2.61
C ALA A 31 9.33 -12.32 -3.28
N ASP A 32 10.17 -12.54 -4.30
CA ASP A 32 10.17 -13.74 -5.15
C ASP A 32 8.77 -14.05 -5.75
N LEU A 33 8.10 -13.01 -6.24
CA LEU A 33 6.77 -13.09 -6.84
C LEU A 33 6.76 -12.52 -8.26
N SER A 34 5.90 -13.07 -9.12
CA SER A 34 5.64 -12.42 -10.41
C SER A 34 4.96 -11.06 -10.23
N LYS A 35 5.25 -10.08 -11.10
CA LYS A 35 4.60 -8.75 -11.09
C LYS A 35 3.07 -8.86 -11.01
N SER A 36 2.47 -9.75 -11.81
CA SER A 36 1.02 -9.95 -11.82
C SER A 36 0.48 -10.58 -10.52
N HIS A 37 1.26 -11.41 -9.84
CA HIS A 37 0.88 -11.91 -8.51
C HIS A 37 0.95 -10.78 -7.49
N LEU A 38 2.06 -10.04 -7.46
CA LEU A 38 2.26 -8.92 -6.54
C LEU A 38 1.17 -7.85 -6.70
N CYS A 39 0.84 -7.44 -7.92
CA CYS A 39 -0.25 -6.49 -8.16
C CYS A 39 -1.59 -6.97 -7.60
N ARG A 40 -1.91 -8.27 -7.75
CA ARG A 40 -3.16 -8.83 -7.19
C ARG A 40 -3.15 -8.80 -5.67
N THR A 41 -2.02 -9.10 -5.04
CA THR A 41 -1.85 -9.02 -3.59
C THR A 41 -2.02 -7.59 -3.09
N LEU A 42 -1.39 -6.62 -3.75
CA LEU A 42 -1.50 -5.20 -3.40
C LEU A 42 -2.92 -4.66 -3.57
N ILE A 43 -3.61 -5.01 -4.66
CA ILE A 43 -5.01 -4.63 -4.87
C ILE A 43 -5.90 -5.23 -3.77
N LYS A 44 -5.69 -6.49 -3.43
CA LYS A 44 -6.44 -7.17 -2.36
C LYS A 44 -6.19 -6.51 -1.00
N ALA A 45 -4.94 -6.21 -0.68
CA ALA A 45 -4.56 -5.53 0.55
C ALA A 45 -5.16 -4.11 0.62
N ALA A 46 -5.10 -3.35 -0.47
CA ALA A 46 -5.72 -2.03 -0.55
C ALA A 46 -7.24 -2.08 -0.39
N SER A 47 -7.90 -3.08 -0.98
CA SER A 47 -9.33 -3.33 -0.79
C SER A 47 -9.65 -3.65 0.68
N GLY A 48 -8.88 -4.56 1.30
CA GLY A 48 -9.05 -4.93 2.70
C GLY A 48 -8.83 -3.75 3.66
N MET A 49 -7.87 -2.87 3.37
CA MET A 49 -7.66 -1.65 4.15
C MET A 49 -8.81 -0.65 4.00
N ARG A 50 -9.26 -0.38 2.76
CA ARG A 50 -10.22 0.69 2.49
C ARG A 50 -11.67 0.29 2.79
N ILE A 51 -12.01 -0.97 2.59
CA ILE A 51 -13.39 -1.47 2.73
C ILE A 51 -13.56 -2.17 4.07
N ASP A 52 -12.67 -3.11 4.38
CA ASP A 52 -12.84 -4.02 5.53
C ASP A 52 -12.11 -3.51 6.80
N GLN A 53 -11.35 -2.42 6.70
CA GLN A 53 -10.49 -1.87 7.77
C GLN A 53 -9.49 -2.91 8.33
N GLN A 54 -9.05 -3.84 7.49
CA GLN A 54 -8.10 -4.88 7.85
C GLN A 54 -6.76 -4.61 7.14
N PRO A 55 -5.77 -4.01 7.82
CA PRO A 55 -4.47 -3.78 7.22
C PRO A 55 -3.74 -5.10 6.95
N ALA A 56 -3.12 -5.16 5.78
CA ALA A 56 -2.29 -6.28 5.36
C ALA A 56 -0.91 -5.77 4.94
N CYS A 57 0.12 -6.55 5.22
CA CYS A 57 1.48 -6.30 4.74
C CYS A 57 1.56 -6.49 3.21
N ALA A 58 2.67 -6.08 2.59
CA ALA A 58 2.87 -6.16 1.14
C ALA A 58 2.80 -7.60 0.58
N ASP A 59 3.03 -8.60 1.44
CA ASP A 59 2.90 -10.02 1.17
C ASP A 59 1.46 -10.56 1.33
N GLY A 60 0.51 -9.72 1.75
CA GLY A 60 -0.88 -10.08 1.99
C GLY A 60 -1.15 -10.75 3.34
N THR A 61 -0.15 -10.86 4.22
CA THR A 61 -0.35 -11.33 5.59
C THR A 61 -1.07 -10.26 6.42
N ALA A 62 -1.82 -10.67 7.44
CA ALA A 62 -2.46 -9.73 8.35
C ALA A 62 -1.37 -8.86 9.01
N CYS A 63 -1.43 -7.55 8.78
CA CYS A 63 -0.50 -6.64 9.42
C CYS A 63 -0.76 -6.69 10.92
N ARG A 64 0.30 -6.83 11.71
CA ARG A 64 0.26 -6.73 13.18
C ARG A 64 0.95 -5.47 13.69
N CYS A 65 1.46 -4.64 12.79
CA CYS A 65 2.16 -3.43 13.15
C CYS A 65 1.15 -2.37 13.59
N PRO A 66 1.28 -1.80 14.80
CA PRO A 66 0.29 -0.89 15.36
C PRO A 66 0.06 0.38 14.51
N HIS A 67 1.04 0.78 13.69
CA HIS A 67 0.93 1.93 12.78
C HIS A 67 0.00 1.74 11.57
N ALA A 68 -0.38 0.50 11.25
CA ALA A 68 -1.22 0.21 10.08
C ALA A 68 -2.70 0.04 10.45
N HIS A 69 -2.99 -0.18 11.74
CA HIS A 69 -4.36 -0.28 12.26
C HIS A 69 -4.98 1.08 12.58
N VAL A 70 -4.14 2.12 12.67
CA VAL A 70 -4.57 3.51 12.78
C VAL A 70 -4.41 4.10 11.39
N TYR A 71 -5.51 4.42 10.73
CA TYR A 71 -5.52 5.22 9.49
C TYR A 71 -4.58 6.43 9.66
N ALA A 72 -3.37 6.42 9.10
CA ALA A 72 -2.40 7.48 9.35
C ALA A 72 -2.19 8.32 8.08
N PRO A 73 -3.00 9.37 7.83
CA PRO A 73 -2.42 10.55 7.20
C PRO A 73 -1.35 11.03 8.18
N SER A 74 -0.10 11.11 7.70
CA SER A 74 1.02 11.62 8.49
C SER A 74 0.62 12.93 9.16
N LEU A 75 0.51 12.93 10.49
CA LEU A 75 0.40 14.16 11.26
C LEU A 75 1.60 15.04 10.86
N PRO A 76 1.40 16.36 10.61
CA PRO A 76 2.52 17.24 10.37
C PRO A 76 3.48 17.11 11.57
N GLN A 77 4.78 16.94 11.27
CA GLN A 77 5.82 16.90 12.29
C GLN A 77 5.66 18.11 13.23
N PRO A 78 5.92 17.95 14.54
CA PRO A 78 6.01 19.11 15.42
C PRO A 78 7.09 20.02 14.84
N THR A 79 6.70 21.20 14.36
CA THR A 79 7.63 22.27 14.08
C THR A 79 8.44 22.50 15.34
N ALA A 80 9.76 22.45 15.22
CA ALA A 80 10.65 22.80 16.32
C ALA A 80 10.19 24.14 16.91
N PRO A 81 10.20 24.31 18.24
CA PRO A 81 9.87 25.59 18.84
C PRO A 81 10.81 26.64 18.24
N GLU A 82 10.22 27.66 17.61
CA GLU A 82 10.97 28.81 17.13
C GLU A 82 11.77 29.38 18.31
N PRO A 83 13.05 29.73 18.13
CA PRO A 83 13.79 30.39 19.20
C PRO A 83 13.17 31.76 19.43
N ASP A 84 12.43 31.88 20.54
CA ASP A 84 12.09 33.15 21.17
C ASP A 84 13.40 33.86 21.52
N ALA A 85 13.83 34.76 20.64
CA ALA A 85 14.93 35.67 20.90
C ALA A 85 14.70 36.98 20.17
N ASP A 86 13.64 37.70 20.56
CA ASP A 86 13.75 39.16 20.71
C ASP A 86 12.62 39.68 21.62
N ALA A 87 12.96 39.94 22.88
CA ALA A 87 12.18 40.83 23.74
C ALA A 87 13.15 41.81 24.42
N PRO A 88 12.77 43.10 24.52
CA PRO A 88 13.70 44.24 24.51
C PRO A 88 14.31 44.55 25.87
N GLY A 89 15.56 45.04 25.86
CA GLY A 89 16.24 45.67 26.99
C GLY A 89 16.81 47.02 26.60
#